data_AF-A0A8S3XIT1-F1
#
_entry.id   AF-A0A8S3XIT1-F1
#
_cell.length_a   1.000
_cell.length_b   1.000
_cell.length_c   1.000
_cell.angle_alpha   90.00
_cell.angle_beta   90.00
_cell.angle_gamma   90.00
#
_symmetry.space_group_name_H-M   'P 1'
#
loop_
_entity.id
_entity.type
_entity.pdbx_description
1 polymer ?
#
loop_
_entity_poly.entity_id
_entity_poly.type
_entity_poly.pdbx_seq_one_letter_code
_entity_poly.pdbx_strand_id
1 'polypeptide(L)'
;MPYIMVMGSLSAPHLSKDEGAAVYGLKSEERATLVRELNSSFGMAIATSSDVERTVRITHKGLTLMVVNRLHGLFGYDVVSHAMAMTNANRELISFTMYKKSSTNTHGHSHSHGHGHSTSHKAHAHSSVVTL
;
A
#
# COMPACT_ATOMS: atom_id res chain seq x y z
N MET A 1 -2.49 -14.53 1.45
CA MET A 1 -3.79 -14.17 2.05
C MET A 1 -4.25 -12.87 1.43
N PRO A 2 -5.56 -12.60 1.29
CA PRO A 2 -6.01 -11.36 0.68
C PRO A 2 -5.96 -10.17 1.67
N TYR A 3 -5.81 -10.45 2.97
CA TYR A 3 -5.63 -9.43 3.99
C TYR A 3 -4.20 -9.40 4.51
N ILE A 4 -3.73 -8.20 4.80
CA ILE A 4 -2.49 -7.91 5.52
C ILE A 4 -2.79 -6.91 6.64
N MET A 5 -1.87 -6.83 7.59
CA MET A 5 -1.96 -5.85 8.67
C MET A 5 -0.64 -5.07 8.76
N VAL A 6 -0.74 -3.76 8.88
CA VAL A 6 0.38 -2.88 9.19
C VAL A 6 0.18 -2.37 10.61
N MET A 7 1.13 -2.59 11.51
CA MET A 7 1.12 -2.03 12.86
C MET A 7 2.30 -1.08 13.03
N GLY A 8 2.10 0.04 13.72
CA GLY A 8 3.17 1.00 14.01
C GLY A 8 2.68 2.13 14.89
N SER A 9 3.35 3.28 14.82
CA SER A 9 2.94 4.52 15.48
C SER A 9 2.86 5.67 14.47
N LEU A 10 2.02 6.68 14.73
CA LEU A 10 2.03 7.95 13.99
C LEU A 10 2.87 9.02 14.67
N SER A 11 3.13 8.87 15.97
CA SER A 11 3.77 9.89 16.79
C SER A 11 5.27 10.04 16.51
N ALA A 12 5.75 11.25 16.83
CA ALA A 12 7.11 11.72 16.63
C ALA A 12 8.16 10.91 17.43
N PRO A 13 9.45 10.91 17.00
CA PRO A 13 10.50 10.01 17.48
C PRO A 13 10.75 9.96 19.00
N HIS A 14 10.22 10.92 19.75
CA HIS A 14 10.46 11.20 21.17
C HIS A 14 9.51 10.48 22.13
N LEU A 15 8.42 9.86 21.66
CA LEU A 15 7.38 9.26 22.53
C LEU A 15 7.38 7.72 22.60
N SER A 16 8.10 7.02 21.72
CA SER A 16 8.22 5.56 21.78
C SER A 16 9.69 5.12 21.77
N LYS A 17 10.03 4.11 22.57
CA LYS A 17 11.32 3.40 22.48
C LYS A 17 11.29 2.28 21.43
N ASP A 18 10.12 1.99 20.87
CA ASP A 18 9.89 0.86 19.98
C ASP A 18 10.21 1.19 18.53
N GLU A 19 10.44 0.11 17.78
CA GLU A 19 10.72 0.07 16.35
C GLU A 19 9.61 0.70 15.52
N GLY A 20 9.92 1.05 14.26
CA GLY A 20 9.04 1.79 13.37
C GLY A 20 7.69 1.12 13.10
N ALA A 21 7.63 0.24 12.11
CA ALA A 21 6.39 -0.41 11.69
C ALA A 21 6.62 -1.90 11.43
N ALA A 22 5.58 -2.70 11.51
CA ALA A 22 5.60 -4.11 11.20
C ALA A 22 4.46 -4.45 10.23
N VAL A 23 4.78 -5.22 9.19
CA VAL A 23 3.81 -5.69 8.21
C VAL A 23 3.65 -7.21 8.33
N TYR A 24 2.41 -7.66 8.44
CA TYR A 24 2.02 -9.05 8.65
C TYR A 24 1.20 -9.56 7.47
N GLY A 25 1.35 -10.85 7.15
CA GLY A 25 0.47 -11.54 6.20
C GLY A 25 0.88 -11.46 4.72
N LEU A 26 1.96 -10.74 4.40
CA LEU A 26 2.53 -10.69 3.06
C LEU A 26 3.08 -12.05 2.62
N LYS A 27 2.96 -12.34 1.32
CA LYS A 27 3.61 -13.50 0.68
C LYS A 27 5.14 -13.32 0.67
N SER A 28 5.89 -14.41 0.54
CA SER A 28 7.36 -14.38 0.58
C SER A 28 7.97 -13.42 -0.44
N GLU A 29 7.50 -13.46 -1.68
CA GLU A 29 7.96 -12.57 -2.75
C GLU A 29 7.62 -11.10 -2.47
N GLU A 30 6.39 -10.82 -2.02
CA GLU A 30 5.95 -9.47 -1.66
C GLU A 30 6.77 -8.91 -0.48
N ARG A 31 7.15 -9.74 0.50
CA ARG A 31 8.07 -9.35 1.58
C ARG A 31 9.43 -8.95 1.04
N ALA A 32 10.03 -9.78 0.19
CA ALA A 32 11.34 -9.52 -0.39
C ALA A 32 11.34 -8.24 -1.25
N THR A 33 10.28 -8.04 -2.05
CA THR A 33 10.11 -6.82 -2.85
C THR A 33 9.97 -5.59 -1.96
N LEU A 34 9.15 -5.64 -0.90
CA LEU A 34 8.97 -4.51 0.01
C LEU A 34 10.29 -4.15 0.72
N VAL A 35 11.02 -5.14 1.24
CA VAL A 35 12.33 -4.91 1.88
C VAL A 35 13.31 -4.26 0.93
N ARG A 36 13.42 -4.78 -0.30
CA ARG A 36 14.30 -4.20 -1.32
C ARG A 36 13.90 -2.77 -1.65
N GLU A 37 12.61 -2.52 -1.83
CA GLU A 37 12.10 -1.20 -2.18
C GLU A 37 12.38 -0.16 -1.10
N LEU A 38 12.10 -0.50 0.16
CA LEU A 38 12.33 0.38 1.30
C LEU A 38 13.83 0.65 1.48
N ASN A 39 14.67 -0.38 1.44
CA ASN A 39 16.12 -0.18 1.62
C ASN A 39 16.74 0.60 0.45
N SER A 40 16.27 0.39 -0.78
CA SER A 40 16.72 1.15 -1.94
C SER A 40 16.26 2.61 -1.90
N SER A 41 15.02 2.87 -1.49
CA SER A 41 14.47 4.23 -1.43
C SER A 41 15.18 5.12 -0.40
N PHE A 42 15.66 4.52 0.69
CA PHE A 42 16.35 5.23 1.77
C PHE A 42 17.88 5.18 1.67
N GLY A 43 18.44 4.40 0.73
CA GLY A 43 19.88 4.21 0.61
C GLY A 43 20.54 3.52 1.81
N MET A 44 19.75 2.89 2.68
CA MET A 44 20.22 2.22 3.90
C MET A 44 19.27 1.11 4.33
N ALA A 45 19.73 0.21 5.21
CA ALA A 45 18.92 -0.91 5.70
C ALA A 45 17.92 -0.45 6.78
N ILE A 46 16.68 -0.20 6.37
CA ILE A 46 15.58 0.25 7.23
C ILE A 46 14.49 -0.81 7.43
N ALA A 47 14.50 -1.85 6.59
CA ALA A 47 13.53 -2.92 6.60
C ALA A 47 14.21 -4.29 6.55
N THR A 48 13.69 -5.23 7.31
CA THR A 48 14.13 -6.63 7.33
C THR A 48 12.92 -7.56 7.28
N SER A 49 13.05 -8.69 6.59
CA SER A 49 12.02 -9.73 6.56
C SER A 49 12.38 -10.86 7.54
N SER A 50 11.38 -11.37 8.26
CA SER A 50 11.48 -12.60 9.04
C SER A 50 10.59 -13.66 8.40
N ASP A 51 11.20 -14.77 7.96
CA ASP A 51 10.44 -15.90 7.39
C ASP A 51 9.74 -16.73 8.47
N VAL A 52 10.34 -16.81 9.65
CA VAL A 52 9.76 -17.51 10.82
C VAL A 52 8.47 -16.82 11.27
N GLU A 53 8.52 -15.49 11.42
CA GLU A 53 7.36 -14.71 11.87
C GLU A 53 6.43 -14.34 10.69
N ARG A 54 6.90 -14.50 9.45
CA ARG A 54 6.23 -14.04 8.21
C ARG A 54 5.92 -12.54 8.25
N THR A 55 6.88 -11.77 8.76
CA THR A 55 6.76 -10.31 8.96
C THR A 55 7.81 -9.55 8.16
N VAL A 56 7.52 -8.27 7.90
CA VAL A 56 8.54 -7.28 7.55
C VAL A 56 8.60 -6.27 8.70
N ARG A 57 9.77 -6.07 9.30
CA ARG A 57 10.01 -5.11 10.38
C ARG A 57 10.72 -3.90 9.80
N ILE A 58 10.23 -2.71 10.10
CA ILE A 58 10.75 -1.41 9.68
C ILE A 58 11.29 -0.73 10.93
N THR A 59 12.59 -0.43 10.95
CA THR A 59 13.28 0.08 12.14
C THR A 59 13.11 1.59 12.32
N HIS A 60 12.86 2.33 11.24
CA HIS A 60 12.69 3.77 11.28
C HIS A 60 11.28 4.21 11.68
N LYS A 61 11.21 5.10 12.67
CA LYS A 61 9.97 5.67 13.21
C LYS A 61 9.30 6.62 12.23
N GLY A 62 7.99 6.80 12.40
CA GLY A 62 7.19 7.74 11.60
C GLY A 62 6.95 7.29 10.16
N LEU A 63 7.33 6.06 9.79
CA LEU A 63 7.19 5.54 8.44
C LEU A 63 5.90 4.75 8.21
N THR A 64 5.05 4.59 9.22
CA THR A 64 3.83 3.75 9.15
C THR A 64 2.95 4.09 7.96
N LEU A 65 2.59 5.38 7.77
CA LEU A 65 1.75 5.82 6.66
C LEU A 65 2.45 5.67 5.30
N MET A 66 3.77 5.89 5.25
CA MET A 66 4.54 5.68 4.04
C MET A 66 4.54 4.20 3.65
N VAL A 67 4.67 3.28 4.60
CA VAL A 67 4.59 1.84 4.37
C VAL A 67 3.21 1.45 3.84
N VAL A 68 2.12 1.96 4.44
CA VAL A 68 0.75 1.77 3.95
C VAL A 68 0.62 2.24 2.49
N ASN A 69 1.10 3.45 2.18
CA ASN A 69 1.07 3.98 0.81
C ASN A 69 1.91 3.15 -0.16
N ARG A 70 3.07 2.63 0.28
CA ARG A 70 3.93 1.78 -0.57
C ARG A 70 3.28 0.43 -0.86
N LEU A 71 2.60 -0.16 0.11
CA LEU A 71 1.86 -1.42 -0.06
C LEU A 71 0.72 -1.27 -1.07
N HIS A 72 0.02 -0.13 -1.05
CA HIS A 72 -0.97 0.20 -2.07
C HIS A 72 -0.32 0.31 -3.46
N GLY A 73 0.72 1.14 -3.61
CA GLY A 73 1.36 1.38 -4.91
C GLY A 73 2.07 0.16 -5.51
N LEU A 74 2.71 -0.67 -4.69
CA LEU A 74 3.46 -1.85 -5.17
C LEU A 74 2.56 -3.04 -5.47
N PHE A 75 1.54 -3.27 -4.66
CA PHE A 75 0.83 -4.55 -4.64
C PHE A 75 -0.68 -4.42 -4.76
N GLY A 76 -1.24 -3.21 -4.75
CA GLY A 76 -2.68 -2.96 -4.84
C GLY A 76 -3.45 -3.37 -3.58
N TYR A 77 -2.84 -3.24 -2.39
CA TYR A 77 -3.58 -3.38 -1.13
C TYR A 77 -4.30 -2.06 -0.81
N ASP A 78 -5.58 -2.13 -0.50
CA ASP A 78 -6.40 -0.99 -0.07
C ASP A 78 -6.68 -1.06 1.43
N VAL A 79 -6.66 0.08 2.12
CA VAL A 79 -7.03 0.14 3.54
C VAL A 79 -8.54 -0.11 3.67
N VAL A 80 -8.92 -1.13 4.44
CA VAL A 80 -10.34 -1.47 4.69
C VAL A 80 -10.77 -1.16 6.12
N SER A 81 -9.81 -1.08 7.06
CA SER A 81 -10.08 -0.71 8.44
C SER A 81 -8.81 -0.19 9.11
N HIS A 82 -8.98 0.63 10.14
CA HIS A 82 -7.90 1.07 11.01
C HIS A 82 -8.38 1.08 12.46
N ALA A 83 -7.46 0.81 13.38
CA ALA A 83 -7.70 0.93 14.82
C ALA A 83 -6.54 1.68 15.46
N MET A 84 -6.86 2.54 16.42
CA MET A 84 -5.88 3.30 17.18
C MET A 84 -6.10 3.04 18.66
N ALA A 85 -5.00 2.84 19.39
CA ALA A 85 -5.01 2.66 20.83
C ALA A 85 -3.88 3.47 21.46
N MET A 86 -4.16 4.05 22.63
CA MET A 86 -3.15 4.62 23.50
C MET A 86 -2.86 3.60 24.60
N THR A 87 -1.58 3.24 24.72
CA THR A 87 -1.12 2.35 25.81
C THR A 87 -0.94 3.13 27.11
N ASN A 88 -0.88 2.40 28.23
CA ASN A 88 -0.55 2.93 29.56
C ASN A 88 0.82 3.65 29.63
N ALA A 89 1.71 3.39 28.68
CA ALA A 89 3.01 4.05 28.55
C ALA A 89 2.96 5.31 27.66
N ASN A 90 1.76 5.86 27.39
CA ASN A 90 1.52 6.96 26.45
C ASN A 90 2.03 6.70 25.03
N ARG A 91 2.14 5.43 24.64
CA ARG A 91 2.49 5.06 23.26
C ARG A 91 1.23 4.95 22.45
N GLU A 92 1.18 5.68 21.34
CA GLU A 92 0.18 5.51 20.31
C GLU A 92 0.52 4.26 19.48
N LEU A 93 -0.43 3.35 19.38
CA LEU A 93 -0.40 2.23 18.48
C LEU A 93 -1.49 2.42 17.45
N ILE A 94 -1.12 2.31 16.18
CA ILE A 94 -2.05 2.27 15.07
C ILE A 94 -1.89 0.97 14.32
N SER A 95 -3.02 0.38 13.93
CA SER A 95 -3.06 -0.73 13.01
C SER A 95 -3.93 -0.38 11.80
N PHE A 96 -3.48 -0.80 10.62
CA PHE A 96 -4.23 -0.76 9.37
C PHE A 96 -4.44 -2.19 8.90
N THR A 97 -5.69 -2.58 8.70
CA THR A 97 -6.03 -3.78 7.95
C THR A 97 -6.17 -3.39 6.49
N MET A 98 -5.40 -4.02 5.61
CA MET A 98 -5.46 -3.79 4.18
C MET A 98 -5.87 -5.05 3.44
N TYR A 99 -6.59 -4.89 2.33
CA TYR A 99 -7.11 -5.97 1.51
C TYR A 99 -6.66 -5.81 0.06
N LYS A 100 -6.22 -6.90 -0.55
CA LYS A 100 -5.92 -6.98 -1.98
C LYS A 100 -7.08 -7.66 -2.67
N LYS A 101 -7.80 -6.89 -3.49
CA LYS A 101 -8.85 -7.43 -4.35
C LYS A 101 -8.19 -8.40 -5.32
N SER A 102 -8.70 -9.64 -5.38
CA SER A 102 -8.29 -10.56 -6.44
C SER A 102 -8.69 -9.94 -7.75
N SER A 103 -7.72 -9.59 -8.60
CA SER A 103 -8.01 -9.22 -9.98
C SER A 103 -8.73 -10.40 -10.63
N THR A 104 -10.02 -10.23 -10.93
CA THR A 104 -10.68 -11.08 -11.92
C THR A 104 -10.05 -10.74 -13.26
N ASN A 105 -8.99 -11.47 -13.63
CA ASN A 105 -8.50 -11.48 -15.00
C ASN A 105 -9.64 -11.98 -15.90
N THR A 106 -10.45 -11.07 -16.42
CA THR A 106 -11.22 -11.34 -17.65
C THR A 106 -10.22 -11.24 -18.80
N HIS A 107 -9.95 -12.38 -19.44
CA HIS A 107 -9.16 -12.48 -20.66
C HIS A 107 -9.55 -11.41 -21.70
N GLY A 108 -8.64 -10.48 -21.96
CA GLY A 108 -8.66 -9.60 -23.13
C GLY A 108 -7.49 -9.93 -24.04
N HIS A 109 -7.57 -11.05 -24.77
CA HIS A 109 -6.72 -11.29 -25.93
C HIS A 109 -7.26 -10.46 -27.10
N SER A 110 -6.47 -9.53 -27.63
CA SER A 110 -6.58 -9.14 -29.03
C SER A 110 -5.27 -8.56 -29.55
N HIS A 111 -4.84 -9.13 -30.66
CA HIS A 111 -3.61 -8.90 -31.41
C HIS A 111 -3.63 -7.59 -32.23
N SER A 112 -2.40 -7.14 -32.53
CA SER A 112 -1.91 -6.62 -33.83
C SER A 112 -2.36 -5.26 -34.41
N HIS A 113 -1.33 -4.45 -34.71
CA HIS A 113 -1.05 -3.64 -35.91
C HIS A 113 -2.01 -2.54 -36.41
N GLY A 114 -1.41 -1.38 -36.75
CA GLY A 114 -1.73 -0.71 -38.01
C GLY A 114 -1.96 0.80 -37.94
N HIS A 115 -1.23 1.53 -38.80
CA HIS A 115 -1.26 2.98 -39.01
C HIS A 115 -2.61 3.56 -39.48
N GLY A 116 -2.88 4.79 -39.03
CA GLY A 116 -3.26 5.96 -39.84
C GLY A 116 -4.54 5.95 -40.69
N HIS A 117 -5.50 6.83 -40.36
CA HIS A 117 -5.99 7.87 -41.30
C HIS A 117 -6.91 8.87 -40.58
N SER A 118 -6.82 10.12 -41.02
CA SER A 118 -7.69 11.25 -40.69
C SER A 118 -9.12 11.03 -41.20
N THR A 119 -10.13 11.55 -40.47
CA THR A 119 -11.27 12.28 -41.05
C THR A 119 -12.13 12.95 -39.97
N SER A 120 -12.32 14.24 -40.18
CA SER A 120 -13.29 15.16 -39.55
C SER A 120 -14.71 14.61 -39.60
N HIS A 121 -15.52 14.82 -38.55
CA HIS A 121 -16.81 15.53 -38.63
C HIS A 121 -17.50 15.72 -37.27
N LYS A 122 -17.94 16.97 -37.07
CA LYS A 122 -19.13 17.48 -36.35
C LYS A 122 -19.21 17.38 -34.81
N ALA A 123 -19.07 18.57 -34.23
CA ALA A 123 -19.65 18.97 -32.96
C ALA A 123 -21.19 18.92 -33.00
N HIS A 124 -21.79 18.45 -31.91
CA HIS A 124 -23.07 18.93 -31.41
C HIS A 124 -23.00 19.05 -29.88
N ALA A 125 -23.07 20.29 -29.41
CA ALA A 125 -23.37 20.66 -28.04
C ALA A 125 -24.89 20.69 -27.82
N HIS A 126 -25.32 20.45 -26.57
CA HIS A 126 -26.50 20.93 -25.81
C HIS A 126 -26.85 19.84 -24.75
N SER A 127 -26.46 20.01 -23.48
CA SER A 127 -27.16 20.73 -22.40
C SER A 127 -28.54 20.16 -22.04
N SER A 128 -28.67 19.56 -20.85
CA SER A 128 -29.59 20.05 -19.80
C SER A 128 -29.45 19.23 -18.51
N VAL A 129 -29.41 19.94 -17.39
CA VAL A 129 -29.47 19.47 -16.01
C VAL A 129 -30.94 19.37 -15.59
N VAL A 130 -31.33 18.29 -14.91
CA VAL A 130 -32.43 18.31 -13.93
C VAL A 130 -32.08 17.39 -12.75
N THR A 131 -31.94 18.01 -11.59
CA THR A 131 -31.96 17.39 -10.26
C THR A 131 -33.39 17.07 -9.83
N LEU A 132 -33.57 15.94 -9.12
CA LEU A 132 -34.68 15.67 -8.21
C LEU A 132 -34.12 15.50 -6.80
#